data_AF-A0A1G1EDS3-F1
#
_entry.id   AF-A0A1G1EDS3-F1
#
_cell.length_a   1.000
_cell.length_b   1.000
_cell.length_c   1.000
_cell.angle_alpha   90.00
_cell.angle_beta   90.00
_cell.angle_gamma   90.00
#
_symmetry.space_group_name_H-M   'P 1'
#
loop_
_entity.id
_entity.type
_entity.pdbx_description
1 polymer ?
#
loop_
_entity_poly.entity_id
_entity_poly.type
_entity_poly.pdbx_seq_one_letter_code
_entity_poly.pdbx_strand_id
1 'polypeptide(L)'
;MVSQKEAKDLANYLARAINPVSIVMFGSVAKEGKGEDLDLLIVTEDKDKSLKELDAEVRRLLRPFYKDFAIDPFILPLTLVKEYFLKGSPFLRLIQREGRSLYMKDSVNQWLKQAKEDLSVAEYLIKGGYYRGACYHAQQAIEKALKASLIQKGWELEKTYSIERLIALAEEYKVSPGIAEDDAIFIDSIYRGRYPAEEGLIPSGEPSKEDALKAMRIASGSIRNLFPKR
;
A
#
# COMPACT_ATOMS: atom_id res chain seq x y z
N MET A 1 9.90 -18.21 -19.63
CA MET A 1 10.20 -17.41 -18.42
C MET A 1 9.00 -16.54 -18.14
N VAL A 2 8.48 -16.62 -16.92
CA VAL A 2 7.39 -15.77 -16.45
C VAL A 2 7.92 -14.39 -16.09
N SER A 3 7.16 -13.35 -16.44
CA SER A 3 7.41 -11.96 -16.09
C SER A 3 6.49 -11.48 -14.97
N GLN A 4 6.85 -10.38 -14.30
CA GLN A 4 5.98 -9.74 -13.30
C GLN A 4 4.60 -9.36 -13.86
N LYS A 5 4.52 -8.99 -15.15
CA LYS A 5 3.25 -8.66 -15.80
C LYS A 5 2.34 -9.88 -15.88
N GLU A 6 2.87 -11.02 -16.35
CA GLU A 6 2.12 -12.27 -16.42
C GLU A 6 1.69 -12.76 -15.03
N ALA A 7 2.57 -12.63 -14.04
CA ALA A 7 2.26 -12.94 -12.65
C ALA A 7 1.07 -12.09 -12.12
N LYS A 8 1.05 -10.79 -12.44
CA LYS A 8 -0.03 -9.87 -12.05
C LYS A 8 -1.34 -10.20 -12.76
N ASP A 9 -1.31 -10.54 -14.05
CA ASP A 9 -2.49 -10.94 -14.80
C ASP A 9 -3.11 -12.23 -14.24
N LEU A 10 -2.26 -13.21 -13.89
CA LEU A 10 -2.68 -14.44 -13.22
C LEU A 10 -3.26 -14.15 -11.83
N ALA A 11 -2.62 -13.28 -11.03
CA ALA A 11 -3.14 -12.89 -9.73
C ALA A 11 -4.49 -12.19 -9.82
N ASN A 12 -4.70 -11.33 -10.83
CA ASN A 12 -5.99 -10.69 -11.09
C ASN A 12 -7.08 -11.71 -11.46
N TYR A 13 -6.73 -12.73 -12.25
CA TYR A 13 -7.64 -13.83 -12.58
C TYR A 13 -8.04 -14.61 -11.32
N LEU A 14 -7.07 -15.01 -10.49
CA LEU A 14 -7.34 -15.70 -9.23
C LEU A 14 -8.17 -14.83 -8.27
N ALA A 15 -7.83 -13.54 -8.16
CA ALA A 15 -8.54 -12.62 -7.30
C ALA A 15 -10.04 -12.55 -7.61
N ARG A 16 -10.40 -12.52 -8.90
CA ARG A 16 -11.80 -12.55 -9.34
C ARG A 16 -12.48 -13.90 -9.09
N ALA A 17 -11.75 -15.00 -9.15
CA ALA A 17 -12.30 -16.34 -9.04
C ALA A 17 -12.55 -16.78 -7.58
N ILE A 18 -11.61 -16.49 -6.67
CA ILE A 18 -11.67 -17.02 -5.29
C ILE A 18 -11.78 -15.94 -4.21
N ASN A 19 -11.66 -14.66 -4.58
CA ASN A 19 -11.67 -13.50 -3.68
C ASN A 19 -10.76 -13.71 -2.45
N PRO A 20 -9.45 -13.94 -2.64
CA PRO A 20 -8.51 -14.19 -1.56
C PRO A 20 -8.31 -12.91 -0.72
N VAL A 21 -7.69 -13.05 0.46
CA VAL A 21 -7.25 -11.90 1.26
C VAL A 21 -6.06 -11.21 0.60
N SER A 22 -5.07 -11.99 0.13
CA SER A 22 -3.91 -11.46 -0.58
C SER A 22 -3.25 -12.52 -1.47
N ILE A 23 -2.56 -12.07 -2.51
CA ILE A 23 -1.66 -12.89 -3.33
C ILE A 23 -0.30 -12.21 -3.33
N VAL A 24 0.73 -12.93 -2.89
CA VAL A 24 2.10 -12.45 -2.80
C VAL A 24 2.98 -13.34 -3.66
N MET A 25 3.73 -12.73 -4.58
CA MET A 25 4.77 -13.41 -5.36
C MET A 25 6.07 -13.36 -4.58
N PHE A 26 6.83 -14.45 -4.61
CA PHE A 26 8.18 -14.50 -4.03
C PHE A 26 9.13 -15.24 -4.97
N GLY A 27 10.34 -15.57 -4.52
CA GLY A 27 11.32 -16.29 -5.34
C GLY A 27 12.01 -15.41 -6.40
N SER A 28 12.41 -16.04 -7.50
CA SER A 28 13.20 -15.45 -8.58
C SER A 28 12.50 -14.25 -9.24
N VAL A 29 11.22 -14.41 -9.63
CA VAL A 29 10.42 -13.38 -10.29
C VAL A 29 10.24 -12.12 -9.43
N ALA A 30 10.12 -12.29 -8.11
CA ALA A 30 10.00 -11.19 -7.15
C ALA A 30 11.30 -10.37 -7.01
N LYS A 31 12.46 -11.02 -7.19
CA LYS A 31 13.80 -10.42 -7.08
C LYS A 31 14.28 -9.81 -8.39
N GLU A 32 14.15 -10.56 -9.47
CA GLU A 32 14.81 -10.31 -10.76
C GLU A 32 13.83 -9.80 -11.83
N GLY A 33 12.53 -9.83 -11.55
CA GLY A 33 11.48 -9.39 -12.48
C GLY A 33 11.06 -10.43 -13.51
N LYS A 34 11.85 -11.50 -13.67
CA LYS A 34 11.57 -12.67 -14.50
C LYS A 34 12.10 -13.95 -13.82
N GLY A 35 11.53 -15.10 -14.18
CA GLY A 35 11.96 -16.40 -13.64
C GLY A 35 11.47 -17.57 -14.50
N GLU A 36 11.90 -18.78 -14.17
CA GLU A 36 11.45 -20.01 -14.84
C GLU A 36 10.11 -20.50 -14.28
N ASP A 37 9.89 -20.25 -13.00
CA ASP A 37 8.76 -20.65 -12.18
C ASP A 37 8.12 -19.44 -11.47
N LEU A 38 6.85 -19.60 -11.09
CA LEU A 38 6.09 -18.60 -10.36
C LEU A 38 5.69 -19.11 -8.98
N ASP A 39 6.42 -18.67 -7.96
CA ASP A 39 6.09 -18.91 -6.56
C ASP A 39 5.02 -17.95 -6.04
N LEU A 40 3.91 -18.48 -5.54
CA LEU A 40 2.80 -17.68 -5.01
C LEU A 40 2.43 -18.10 -3.60
N LEU A 41 2.32 -17.13 -2.69
CA LEU A 41 1.57 -17.27 -1.45
C LEU A 41 0.18 -16.68 -1.64
N ILE A 42 -0.85 -17.52 -1.56
CA ILE A 42 -2.26 -17.14 -1.64
C ILE A 42 -2.87 -17.26 -0.26
N VAL A 43 -3.22 -16.12 0.33
CA VAL A 43 -3.87 -16.07 1.64
C VAL A 43 -5.38 -15.95 1.43
N THR A 44 -6.15 -16.85 2.02
CA THR A 44 -7.62 -16.82 1.92
C THR A 44 -8.27 -16.47 3.25
N GLU A 45 -9.54 -16.09 3.21
CA GLU A 45 -10.36 -16.07 4.41
C GLU A 45 -10.51 -17.49 4.96
N ASP A 46 -10.78 -17.57 6.25
CA ASP A 46 -11.13 -18.81 6.92
C ASP A 46 -12.53 -19.21 6.44
N LYS A 47 -12.61 -20.30 5.66
CA LYS A 47 -13.86 -20.85 5.11
C LYS A 47 -14.06 -22.27 5.65
N ASP A 48 -15.29 -22.78 5.57
CA ASP A 48 -15.63 -24.17 5.94
C ASP A 48 -15.02 -25.25 5.00
N LYS A 49 -14.02 -24.88 4.18
CA LYS A 49 -13.28 -25.80 3.31
C LYS A 49 -12.01 -26.24 4.01
N SER A 50 -11.70 -27.53 3.90
CA SER A 50 -10.38 -28.04 4.28
C SER A 50 -9.28 -27.46 3.38
N LEU A 51 -8.04 -27.43 3.87
CA LEU A 51 -6.87 -27.02 3.09
C LEU A 51 -6.74 -27.77 1.77
N LYS A 52 -7.05 -29.06 1.79
CA LYS A 52 -6.95 -29.94 0.61
C LYS A 52 -7.97 -29.57 -0.47
N GLU A 53 -9.19 -29.22 -0.08
CA GLU A 53 -10.23 -28.78 -1.02
C GLU A 53 -9.88 -27.43 -1.64
N LEU A 54 -9.35 -26.52 -0.82
CA LEU A 54 -8.91 -25.21 -1.29
C LEU A 54 -7.71 -25.33 -2.26
N ASP A 55 -6.73 -26.18 -1.94
CA ASP A 55 -5.60 -26.48 -2.81
C ASP A 55 -6.06 -27.07 -4.15
N ALA A 56 -6.96 -28.05 -4.14
CA ALA A 56 -7.53 -28.63 -5.34
C ALA A 56 -8.28 -27.61 -6.21
N GLU A 57 -9.06 -26.71 -5.57
CA GLU A 57 -9.78 -25.63 -6.25
C GLU A 57 -8.83 -24.66 -6.95
N VAL A 58 -7.81 -24.17 -6.25
CA VAL A 58 -6.82 -23.25 -6.83
C VAL A 58 -6.02 -23.91 -7.94
N ARG A 59 -5.54 -25.14 -7.74
CA ARG A 59 -4.80 -25.88 -8.78
C ARG A 59 -5.63 -26.10 -10.05
N ARG A 60 -6.95 -26.32 -9.91
CA ARG A 60 -7.86 -26.41 -11.05
C ARG A 60 -7.96 -25.09 -11.81
N LEU A 61 -7.98 -23.95 -11.11
CA LEU A 61 -7.99 -22.62 -11.71
C LEU A 61 -6.66 -22.26 -12.38
N LEU A 62 -5.54 -22.76 -11.86
CA LEU A 62 -4.21 -22.56 -12.44
C LEU A 62 -3.96 -23.44 -13.68
N ARG A 63 -4.76 -24.49 -13.89
CA ARG A 63 -4.56 -25.46 -14.98
C ARG A 63 -4.33 -24.85 -16.38
N PRO A 64 -5.06 -23.80 -16.80
CA PRO A 64 -4.85 -23.17 -18.10
C PRO A 64 -3.48 -22.49 -18.27
N PHE A 65 -2.80 -22.14 -17.18
CA PHE A 65 -1.54 -21.38 -17.18
C PHE A 65 -0.29 -22.26 -17.08
N TYR A 66 -0.41 -23.51 -16.62
CA TYR A 66 0.74 -24.44 -16.52
C TYR A 66 1.41 -24.76 -17.87
N LYS A 67 0.74 -24.48 -19.00
CA LYS A 67 1.33 -24.64 -20.34
C LYS A 67 2.35 -23.53 -20.65
N ASP A 68 2.25 -22.38 -19.98
CA ASP A 68 3.03 -21.19 -20.27
C ASP A 68 4.27 -21.12 -19.37
N PHE A 69 4.15 -21.51 -18.10
CA PHE A 69 5.24 -21.57 -17.11
C PHE A 69 4.87 -22.44 -15.90
N ALA A 70 5.87 -22.86 -15.12
CA ALA A 70 5.68 -23.58 -13.87
C ALA A 70 5.11 -22.63 -12.80
N ILE A 71 4.19 -23.11 -11.95
CA ILE A 71 3.53 -22.30 -10.91
C ILE A 71 3.46 -23.13 -9.63
N ASP A 72 4.01 -22.59 -8.54
CA ASP A 72 4.05 -23.23 -7.23
C ASP A 72 3.24 -22.43 -6.21
N PRO A 73 1.95 -22.77 -6.03
CA PRO A 73 1.09 -22.09 -5.09
C PRO A 73 1.20 -22.68 -3.68
N PHE A 74 1.45 -21.82 -2.69
CA PHE A 74 1.27 -22.05 -1.27
C PHE A 74 -0.03 -21.37 -0.84
N ILE A 75 -0.99 -22.15 -0.34
CA ILE A 75 -2.32 -21.63 -0.02
C ILE A 75 -2.56 -21.79 1.47
N LEU A 76 -2.84 -20.67 2.16
CA LEU A 76 -3.02 -20.65 3.60
C LEU A 76 -4.23 -19.78 4.00
N PRO A 77 -5.17 -20.32 4.79
CA PRO A 77 -6.16 -19.52 5.50
C PRO A 77 -5.50 -18.52 6.45
N LEU A 78 -6.17 -17.41 6.69
CA LEU A 78 -5.65 -16.30 7.50
C LEU A 78 -5.31 -16.75 8.94
N THR A 79 -6.08 -17.66 9.53
CA THR A 79 -5.78 -18.23 10.86
C THR A 79 -4.42 -18.92 10.90
N LEU A 80 -4.09 -19.75 9.91
CA LEU A 80 -2.82 -20.47 9.85
C LEU A 80 -1.65 -19.53 9.55
N VAL A 81 -1.85 -18.51 8.71
CA VAL A 81 -0.81 -17.48 8.50
C VAL A 81 -0.47 -16.80 9.82
N LYS A 82 -1.48 -16.40 10.61
CA LYS A 82 -1.28 -15.80 11.94
C LYS A 82 -0.57 -16.74 12.89
N GLU A 83 -0.98 -18.00 12.95
CA GLU A 83 -0.36 -19.01 13.80
C GLU A 83 1.11 -19.20 13.46
N TYR A 84 1.43 -19.42 12.18
CA TYR A 84 2.81 -19.59 11.71
C TYR A 84 3.65 -18.33 11.90
N PHE A 85 3.05 -17.15 11.76
CA PHE A 85 3.74 -15.90 12.02
C PHE A 85 4.15 -15.79 13.50
N LEU A 86 3.21 -16.05 14.43
CA LEU A 86 3.46 -16.01 15.87
C LEU A 86 4.48 -17.08 16.31
N LYS A 87 4.51 -18.23 15.65
CA LYS A 87 5.53 -19.28 15.86
C LYS A 87 6.90 -18.95 15.24
N GLY A 88 7.03 -17.79 14.59
CA GLY A 88 8.29 -17.39 13.97
C GLY A 88 8.66 -18.25 12.76
N SER A 89 7.71 -18.51 11.87
CA SER A 89 7.96 -19.22 10.60
C SER A 89 9.07 -18.54 9.78
N PRO A 90 10.18 -19.26 9.45
CA PRO A 90 11.21 -18.75 8.55
C PRO A 90 10.66 -18.42 7.16
N PHE A 91 9.69 -19.21 6.68
CA PHE A 91 9.05 -18.98 5.39
C PHE A 91 8.32 -17.63 5.38
N LEU A 92 7.48 -17.34 6.39
CA LEU A 92 6.78 -16.05 6.42
C LEU A 92 7.73 -14.86 6.59
N ARG A 93 8.85 -15.03 7.32
CA ARG A 93 9.91 -14.00 7.36
C ARG A 93 10.55 -13.76 5.99
N LEU A 94 10.77 -14.81 5.20
CA LEU A 94 11.25 -14.70 3.82
C LEU A 94 10.26 -13.89 2.98
N ILE A 95 8.97 -14.23 3.04
CA ILE A 95 7.90 -13.52 2.33
C ILE A 95 7.85 -12.04 2.74
N GLN A 96 8.02 -11.72 4.02
CA GLN A 96 8.07 -10.32 4.47
C GLN A 96 9.26 -9.53 3.92
N ARG A 97 10.40 -10.19 3.69
CA ARG A 97 11.62 -9.54 3.20
C ARG A 97 11.63 -9.40 1.67
N GLU A 98 11.16 -10.42 0.97
CA GLU A 98 11.38 -10.58 -0.48
C GLU A 98 10.08 -10.60 -1.29
N GLY A 99 8.94 -10.80 -0.62
CA GLY A 99 7.64 -10.90 -1.25
C GLY A 99 7.21 -9.59 -1.90
N ARG A 100 6.57 -9.72 -3.06
CA ARG A 100 5.91 -8.64 -3.80
C ARG A 100 4.41 -8.91 -3.80
N SER A 101 3.64 -8.01 -3.21
CA SER A 101 2.18 -8.11 -3.22
C SER A 101 1.66 -7.93 -4.64
N LEU A 102 1.03 -8.97 -5.20
CA LEU A 102 0.34 -8.91 -6.49
C LEU A 102 -1.13 -8.49 -6.33
N TYR A 103 -1.75 -8.85 -5.20
CA TYR A 103 -3.13 -8.52 -4.88
C TYR A 103 -3.32 -8.41 -3.37
N MET A 104 -4.15 -7.46 -2.95
CA MET A 104 -4.64 -7.36 -1.58
C MET A 104 -6.11 -6.94 -1.61
N LYS A 105 -6.95 -7.69 -0.89
CA LYS A 105 -8.39 -7.41 -0.78
C LYS A 105 -8.62 -6.07 -0.08
N ASP A 106 -9.54 -5.30 -0.64
CA ASP A 106 -9.94 -3.99 -0.11
C ASP A 106 -8.77 -3.00 0.10
N SER A 107 -7.69 -3.13 -0.68
CA SER A 107 -6.47 -2.33 -0.51
C SER A 107 -6.76 -0.84 -0.45
N VAL A 108 -7.53 -0.31 -1.41
CA VAL A 108 -7.93 1.12 -1.45
C VAL A 108 -8.61 1.55 -0.16
N ASN A 109 -9.54 0.75 0.37
CA ASN A 109 -10.26 1.07 1.60
C ASN A 109 -9.34 1.03 2.82
N GLN A 110 -8.38 0.09 2.87
CA GLN A 110 -7.40 0.03 3.95
C GLN A 110 -6.46 1.23 3.94
N TRP A 111 -5.95 1.62 2.77
CA TRP A 111 -5.12 2.82 2.61
C TRP A 111 -5.90 4.09 3.00
N LEU A 112 -7.14 4.23 2.54
CA LEU A 112 -8.00 5.36 2.90
C LEU A 112 -8.35 5.39 4.40
N LYS A 113 -8.56 4.22 5.03
CA LYS A 113 -8.76 4.11 6.46
C LYS A 113 -7.56 4.65 7.22
N GLN A 114 -6.35 4.21 6.88
CA GLN A 114 -5.12 4.70 7.51
C GLN A 114 -4.91 6.20 7.27
N ALA A 115 -5.20 6.71 6.07
CA ALA A 115 -5.14 8.14 5.78
C ALA A 115 -6.06 8.97 6.69
N LYS A 116 -7.27 8.47 6.95
CA LYS A 116 -8.23 9.10 7.87
C LYS A 116 -7.78 9.02 9.33
N GLU A 117 -7.21 7.89 9.73
CA GLU A 117 -6.63 7.71 11.07
C GLU A 117 -5.47 8.70 11.30
N ASP A 118 -4.57 8.86 10.32
CA ASP A 118 -3.49 9.86 10.40
C ASP A 118 -4.03 11.28 10.53
N LEU A 119 -5.09 11.63 9.77
CA LEU A 119 -5.72 12.95 9.91
C LEU A 119 -6.30 13.16 11.33
N SER A 120 -6.92 12.14 11.92
CA SER A 120 -7.42 12.19 13.30
C SER A 120 -6.29 12.30 14.33
N VAL A 121 -5.17 11.61 14.12
CA VAL A 121 -3.98 11.74 14.97
C VAL A 121 -3.39 13.15 14.86
N ALA A 122 -3.31 13.72 13.65
CA ALA A 122 -2.87 15.10 13.47
C ALA A 122 -3.73 16.09 14.26
N GLU A 123 -5.06 15.94 14.22
CA GLU A 123 -5.98 16.77 15.01
C GLU A 123 -5.72 16.65 16.52
N TYR A 124 -5.52 15.41 17.01
CA TYR A 124 -5.21 15.17 18.42
C TYR A 124 -3.89 15.83 18.84
N LEU A 125 -2.85 15.72 18.01
CA LEU A 125 -1.53 16.30 18.29
C LEU A 125 -1.55 17.83 18.29
N ILE A 126 -2.36 18.47 17.44
CA ILE A 126 -2.57 19.93 17.47
C ILE A 126 -3.13 20.38 18.82
N LYS A 127 -4.11 19.64 19.36
CA LYS A 127 -4.70 19.93 20.68
C LYS A 127 -3.68 19.77 21.81
N GLY A 128 -2.76 18.80 21.67
CA GLY A 128 -1.67 18.56 22.62
C GLY A 128 -0.45 19.48 22.46
N GLY A 129 -0.42 20.39 21.48
CA GLY A 129 0.73 21.26 21.24
C GLY A 129 1.91 20.60 20.52
N TYR A 130 1.73 19.40 19.98
CA TYR A 130 2.77 18.63 19.28
C TYR A 130 2.74 18.90 17.77
N TYR A 131 3.04 20.14 17.37
CA TYR A 131 2.84 20.62 16.00
C TYR A 131 3.69 19.88 14.95
N ARG A 132 4.94 19.56 15.25
CA ARG A 132 5.79 18.74 14.36
C ARG A 132 5.16 17.39 14.05
N GLY A 133 4.67 16.70 15.08
CA GLY A 133 3.97 15.43 14.93
C GLY A 133 2.67 15.57 14.16
N ALA A 134 1.91 16.65 14.41
CA ALA A 134 0.70 16.93 13.65
C ALA A 134 0.96 17.13 12.16
N CYS A 135 1.98 17.92 11.81
CA CYS A 135 2.38 18.15 10.43
C CYS A 135 2.84 16.84 9.76
N TYR A 136 3.58 15.99 10.47
CA TYR A 136 3.99 14.66 9.98
C TYR A 136 2.77 13.78 9.65
N HIS A 137 1.81 13.67 10.57
CA HIS A 137 0.62 12.86 10.33
C HIS A 137 -0.28 13.47 9.23
N ALA A 138 -0.34 14.80 9.10
CA ALA A 138 -1.02 15.43 7.98
C ALA A 138 -0.37 15.06 6.63
N GLN A 139 0.97 15.04 6.54
CA GLN A 139 1.68 14.58 5.35
C GLN A 139 1.38 13.09 5.05
N GLN A 140 1.42 12.23 6.08
CA GLN A 140 1.11 10.80 5.92
C GLN A 140 -0.33 10.56 5.45
N ALA A 141 -1.28 11.36 5.94
CA ALA A 141 -2.66 11.33 5.49
C ALA A 141 -2.79 11.66 3.99
N ILE A 142 -2.10 12.71 3.52
CA ILE A 142 -2.06 13.09 2.10
C ILE A 142 -1.44 11.97 1.27
N GLU A 143 -0.26 11.49 1.67
CA GLU A 143 0.49 10.45 0.95
C GLU A 143 -0.35 9.17 0.76
N LYS A 144 -0.97 8.69 1.84
CA LYS A 144 -1.79 7.47 1.82
C LYS A 144 -3.06 7.65 1.01
N ALA A 145 -3.70 8.82 1.07
CA ALA A 145 -4.89 9.12 0.26
C ALA A 145 -4.56 9.17 -1.25
N LEU A 146 -3.47 9.82 -1.63
CA LEU A 146 -2.97 9.85 -3.00
C LEU A 146 -2.66 8.45 -3.52
N LYS A 147 -1.89 7.67 -2.75
CA LYS A 147 -1.59 6.27 -3.09
C LYS A 147 -2.83 5.42 -3.21
N ALA A 148 -3.82 5.58 -2.32
CA ALA A 148 -5.10 4.87 -2.42
C ALA A 148 -5.82 5.17 -3.74
N SER A 149 -5.87 6.45 -4.15
CA SER A 149 -6.53 6.87 -5.38
C SER A 149 -5.78 6.39 -6.63
N LEU A 150 -4.45 6.48 -6.63
CA LEU A 150 -3.59 5.93 -7.68
C LEU A 150 -3.76 4.41 -7.83
N ILE A 151 -3.71 3.66 -6.73
CA ILE A 151 -3.95 2.20 -6.72
C ILE A 151 -5.33 1.87 -7.30
N GLN A 152 -6.36 2.66 -6.96
CA GLN A 152 -7.71 2.49 -7.52
C GLN A 152 -7.73 2.66 -9.05
N LYS A 153 -6.81 3.46 -9.61
CA LYS A 153 -6.64 3.66 -11.06
C LYS A 153 -5.67 2.66 -11.71
N GLY A 154 -5.19 1.68 -10.97
CA GLY A 154 -4.30 0.62 -11.48
C GLY A 154 -2.81 0.95 -11.41
N TRP A 155 -2.43 2.04 -10.75
CA TRP A 155 -1.02 2.36 -10.49
C TRP A 155 -0.35 1.30 -9.62
N GLU A 156 0.93 1.05 -9.89
CA GLU A 156 1.75 0.14 -9.09
C GLU A 156 2.41 0.90 -7.95
N LEU A 157 2.27 0.40 -6.73
CA LEU A 157 2.78 1.07 -5.55
C LEU A 157 4.31 1.22 -5.60
N GLU A 158 4.78 2.46 -5.78
CA GLU A 158 6.19 2.81 -5.66
C GLU A 158 6.57 3.28 -4.26
N LYS A 159 7.82 3.03 -3.87
CA LYS A 159 8.40 3.56 -2.64
C LYS A 159 8.85 5.01 -2.84
N THR A 160 7.89 5.93 -2.74
CA THR A 160 8.12 7.38 -2.70
C THR A 160 7.33 8.01 -1.55
N TYR A 161 7.87 9.10 -1.01
CA TYR A 161 7.24 9.90 0.06
C TYR A 161 7.01 11.36 -0.35
N SER A 162 7.47 11.77 -1.53
CA SER A 162 7.28 13.13 -2.03
C SER A 162 5.85 13.30 -2.53
N ILE A 163 5.16 14.29 -1.96
CA ILE A 163 3.82 14.68 -2.37
C ILE A 163 3.86 15.29 -3.76
N GLU A 164 4.87 16.10 -4.09
CA GLU A 164 5.04 16.67 -5.45
C GLU A 164 5.11 15.56 -6.51
N ARG A 165 5.94 14.54 -6.27
CA ARG A 165 6.04 13.38 -7.18
C ARG A 165 4.71 12.61 -7.27
N LEU A 166 4.01 12.42 -6.15
CA LEU A 166 2.72 11.73 -6.16
C LEU A 166 1.64 12.52 -6.90
N ILE A 167 1.67 13.86 -6.85
CA ILE A 167 0.78 14.73 -7.62
C ILE A 167 1.05 14.59 -9.12
N ALA A 168 2.32 14.66 -9.54
CA ALA A 168 2.69 14.47 -10.94
C ALA A 168 2.24 13.10 -11.47
N LEU A 169 2.45 12.04 -10.68
CA LEU A 169 1.92 10.71 -11.02
C LEU A 169 0.38 10.70 -11.05
N ALA A 170 -0.29 11.37 -10.12
CA ALA A 170 -1.76 11.44 -10.09
C ALA A 170 -2.34 12.06 -11.37
N GLU A 171 -1.68 13.07 -11.94
CA GLU A 171 -2.09 13.70 -13.20
C GLU A 171 -2.12 12.70 -14.37
N GLU A 172 -1.10 11.84 -14.49
CA GLU A 172 -1.06 10.77 -15.51
C GLU A 172 -2.26 9.82 -15.42
N TYR A 173 -2.77 9.60 -14.20
CA TYR A 173 -3.92 8.74 -13.92
C TYR A 173 -5.26 9.50 -13.84
N LYS A 174 -5.27 10.78 -14.24
CA LYS A 174 -6.45 11.67 -14.19
C LYS A 174 -7.05 11.79 -12.79
N VAL A 175 -6.19 11.84 -11.78
CA VAL A 175 -6.54 12.03 -10.37
C VAL A 175 -6.08 13.42 -9.97
N SER A 176 -6.98 14.21 -9.37
CA SER A 176 -6.64 15.53 -8.84
C SER A 176 -6.90 15.58 -7.34
N PRO A 177 -5.86 15.79 -6.51
CA PRO A 177 -6.04 15.94 -5.06
C PRO A 177 -6.50 17.35 -4.67
N GLY A 178 -6.49 18.33 -5.59
CA GLY A 178 -6.77 19.73 -5.28
C GLY A 178 -5.81 20.33 -4.24
N ILE A 179 -4.52 19.99 -4.35
CA ILE A 179 -3.41 20.59 -3.59
C ILE A 179 -2.69 21.54 -4.54
N ALA A 180 -2.47 22.79 -4.12
CA ALA A 180 -1.69 23.75 -4.88
C ALA A 180 -0.18 23.43 -4.81
N GLU A 181 0.59 23.89 -5.80
CA GLU A 181 2.04 23.65 -5.87
C GLU A 181 2.78 24.13 -4.60
N ASP A 182 2.52 25.37 -4.17
CA ASP A 182 3.09 25.93 -2.93
C ASP A 182 2.74 25.12 -1.68
N ASP A 183 1.54 24.52 -1.65
CA ASP A 183 1.10 23.67 -0.55
C ASP A 183 1.79 22.31 -0.57
N ALA A 184 2.06 21.75 -1.76
CA ALA A 184 2.83 20.52 -1.90
C ALA A 184 4.28 20.71 -1.44
N ILE A 185 4.93 21.81 -1.85
CA ILE A 185 6.28 22.20 -1.42
C ILE A 185 6.34 22.36 0.10
N PHE A 186 5.36 23.05 0.68
CA PHE A 186 5.24 23.20 2.13
C PHE A 186 5.15 21.84 2.84
N ILE A 187 4.28 20.94 2.39
CA ILE A 187 4.12 19.61 3.00
C ILE A 187 5.41 18.77 2.87
N ASP A 188 6.08 18.79 1.72
CA ASP A 188 7.33 18.05 1.52
C ASP A 188 8.48 18.64 2.35
N SER A 189 8.52 19.96 2.56
CA SER A 189 9.51 20.62 3.43
C SER A 189 9.41 20.15 4.88
N ILE A 190 8.18 20.00 5.40
CA ILE A 190 7.90 19.48 6.75
C ILE A 190 8.43 18.05 6.88
N TYR A 191 8.22 17.21 5.86
CA TYR A 191 8.69 15.83 5.87
C TYR A 191 10.21 15.72 5.90
N ARG A 192 10.91 16.63 5.25
CA ARG A 192 12.38 16.72 5.30
C ARG A 192 12.88 17.29 6.63
N GLY A 193 12.06 17.98 7.41
CA GLY A 193 12.41 18.55 8.71
C GLY A 193 12.28 17.60 9.91
N ARG A 194 12.33 16.28 9.70
CA ARG A 194 12.00 15.29 10.75
C ARG A 194 13.15 15.01 11.71
N TYR A 195 14.39 15.14 11.25
CA TYR A 195 15.56 14.87 12.08
C TYR A 195 16.19 16.18 12.56
N PRO A 196 16.74 16.23 13.80
CA PRO A 196 17.41 17.43 14.31
C PRO A 196 18.53 17.96 13.39
N ALA A 197 19.23 17.07 12.68
CA ALA A 197 20.25 17.46 11.70
C ALA A 197 19.67 18.15 10.44
N GLU A 198 18.39 17.95 10.17
CA GLU A 198 17.64 18.50 9.04
C GLU A 198 16.76 19.68 9.45
N GLU A 199 16.80 20.08 10.72
CA GLU A 199 15.97 21.15 11.28
C GLU A 199 16.26 22.50 10.61
N GLY A 200 17.51 22.73 10.19
CA GLY A 200 17.91 23.89 9.38
C GLY A 200 17.41 23.87 7.92
N LEU A 201 16.80 22.76 7.47
CA LEU A 201 16.17 22.66 6.15
C LEU A 201 14.72 23.14 6.16
N ILE A 202 14.14 23.40 7.34
CA ILE A 202 12.84 24.07 7.46
C ILE A 202 13.11 25.57 7.48
N PRO A 203 12.75 26.33 6.43
CA PRO A 203 13.06 27.77 6.37
C PRO A 203 12.50 28.58 7.55
N SER A 204 11.44 28.08 8.19
CA SER A 204 10.76 28.69 9.33
C SER A 204 11.14 28.14 10.72
N GLY A 205 12.01 27.12 10.80
CA GLY A 205 12.34 26.46 12.08
C GLY A 205 11.30 25.43 12.52
N GLU A 206 11.03 25.32 13.83
CA GLU A 206 10.02 24.37 14.33
C GLU A 206 8.62 24.72 13.80
N PRO A 207 7.83 23.72 13.33
CA PRO A 207 6.46 23.97 12.87
C PRO A 207 5.60 24.62 13.96
N SER A 208 4.95 25.72 13.61
CA SER A 208 4.02 26.43 14.49
C SER A 208 2.65 25.74 14.52
N LYS A 209 1.78 26.21 15.43
CA LYS A 209 0.36 25.81 15.43
C LYS A 209 -0.32 26.15 14.09
N GLU A 210 0.03 27.28 13.48
CA GLU A 210 -0.54 27.71 12.20
C GLU A 210 -0.12 26.78 11.07
N ASP A 211 1.15 26.36 11.05
CA ASP A 211 1.66 25.37 10.11
C ASP A 211 0.92 24.03 10.23
N ALA A 212 0.70 23.56 11.46
CA ALA A 212 -0.03 22.33 11.71
C ALA A 212 -1.50 22.42 11.27
N LEU A 213 -2.17 23.54 11.54
CA LEU A 213 -3.54 23.79 11.08
C LEU A 213 -3.61 23.89 9.55
N LYS A 214 -2.63 24.52 8.90
CA LYS A 214 -2.50 24.58 7.45
C LYS A 214 -2.33 23.16 6.88
N ALA A 215 -1.40 22.38 7.39
CA ALA A 215 -1.14 21.02 6.94
C ALA A 215 -2.39 20.12 7.09
N MET A 216 -3.07 20.18 8.24
CA MET A 216 -4.32 19.45 8.48
C MET A 216 -5.43 19.86 7.50
N ARG A 217 -5.55 21.15 7.18
CA ARG A 217 -6.53 21.66 6.21
C ARG A 217 -6.27 21.11 4.81
N ILE A 218 -5.00 21.12 4.36
CA ILE A 218 -4.59 20.55 3.08
C ILE A 218 -4.92 19.05 3.05
N ALA A 219 -4.54 18.32 4.09
CA ALA A 219 -4.83 16.88 4.20
C ALA A 219 -6.32 16.56 4.14
N SER A 220 -7.13 17.27 4.93
CA SER A 220 -8.59 17.10 4.92
C SER A 220 -9.20 17.47 3.56
N GLY A 221 -8.74 18.54 2.92
CA GLY A 221 -9.18 18.96 1.59
C GLY A 221 -8.87 17.90 0.53
N SER A 222 -7.62 17.41 0.54
CA SER A 222 -7.14 16.37 -0.37
C SER A 222 -7.95 15.08 -0.26
N ILE A 223 -8.15 14.57 0.96
CA ILE A 223 -8.96 13.36 1.19
C ILE A 223 -10.39 13.52 0.65
N ARG A 224 -11.01 14.70 0.86
CA ARG A 224 -12.37 14.98 0.38
C ARG A 224 -12.43 15.05 -1.16
N ASN A 225 -11.43 15.62 -1.80
CA ASN A 225 -11.36 15.73 -3.26
C ASN A 225 -11.14 14.36 -3.91
N LEU A 226 -10.25 13.54 -3.34
CA LEU A 226 -9.93 12.21 -3.84
C LEU A 226 -11.07 11.20 -3.58
N PHE A 227 -11.77 11.35 -2.46
CA PHE A 227 -12.83 10.45 -2.02
C PHE A 227 -14.07 11.23 -1.54
N PRO A 228 -14.83 11.85 -2.46
CA PRO A 228 -16.03 12.59 -2.10
C PRO A 228 -17.05 11.66 -1.44
N LYS A 229 -17.73 12.15 -0.39
CA LYS A 229 -18.87 11.44 0.19
C LYS A 229 -19.98 11.39 -0.88
N ARG A 230 -20.44 10.19 -1.18
CA ARG A 230 -21.64 9.96 -2.01
C ARG A 230 -22.89 10.39 -1.26
#